data_AF-A0A437J6Y9-F1
#
_entry.id   AF-A0A437J6Y9-F1
#
_cell.length_a   1.000
_cell.length_b   1.000
_cell.length_c   1.000
_cell.angle_alpha   90.00
_cell.angle_beta   90.00
_cell.angle_gamma   90.00
#
_symmetry.space_group_name_H-M   'P 1'
#
loop_
_entity.id
_entity.type
_entity.pdbx_description
1 polymer ?
#
loop_
_entity_poly.entity_id
_entity_poly.type
_entity_poly.pdbx_seq_one_letter_code
_entity_poly.pdbx_strand_id
1 'polypeptide(L)'
;MSAIPFAISDAGPPGSWSPVASGAGPVAACVRHVIDLNALFADHRNGWPDALMSETRRHLAGCVTSVEAAMVDAARGSPVGRLSGALAAPVAWPHIGDQPALLSPDLLAHMRLRAAASLLAGQAVRSHADTSADSIHGTATLLDSDNVAIVETAAALARAESRWSTRGPEGAVMRADLPAEHFAELVWTVAALLAVTLNRSGLAEEPVALAAMTDAALHVLAGHDEGAGGFALASRLARMAQAAGLHGPLLGHALGERRYLLFTALAGEILGTSGEMILDRLVHGSEGDIAALCRCLGGSAEDYRHLLLDLQVVRGTQADPSLVHLADHYDAMTMADADAHLADIRCPMPLRAKLATIRGRRAA
;
A
#
# COMPACT_ATOMS: atom_id res chain seq x y z
N MET A 1 -41.25 -16.65 -27.34
CA MET A 1 -40.19 -16.71 -26.31
C MET A 1 -39.28 -15.52 -26.55
N SER A 2 -39.44 -14.47 -25.77
CA SER A 2 -38.70 -13.21 -25.93
C SER A 2 -37.46 -13.26 -25.04
N ALA A 3 -36.28 -13.11 -25.64
CA ALA A 3 -35.01 -13.00 -24.92
C ALA A 3 -34.86 -11.56 -24.41
N ILE A 4 -34.78 -11.40 -23.09
CA ILE A 4 -34.40 -10.14 -22.46
C ILE A 4 -32.86 -10.08 -22.50
N PRO A 5 -32.24 -9.04 -23.07
CA PRO A 5 -30.80 -8.87 -23.01
C PRO A 5 -30.42 -8.33 -21.62
N PHE A 6 -29.40 -8.96 -21.00
CA PHE A 6 -28.74 -8.41 -19.83
C PHE A 6 -27.93 -7.17 -20.25
N ALA A 7 -28.44 -5.98 -19.93
CA ALA A 7 -27.67 -4.75 -20.01
C ALA A 7 -26.89 -4.59 -18.70
N ILE A 8 -25.57 -4.83 -18.75
CA ILE A 8 -24.64 -4.32 -17.73
C ILE A 8 -24.43 -2.85 -18.08
N SER A 9 -25.19 -1.97 -17.44
CA SER A 9 -24.98 -0.53 -17.52
C SER A 9 -23.93 -0.13 -16.48
N ASP A 10 -22.66 -0.22 -16.86
CA ASP A 10 -21.54 0.47 -16.21
C ASP A 10 -21.51 1.91 -16.72
N ALA A 11 -21.76 2.88 -15.84
CA ALA A 11 -21.48 4.29 -16.10
C ALA A 11 -20.99 4.97 -14.82
N GLY A 12 -19.94 4.41 -14.22
CA GLY A 12 -19.02 5.10 -13.33
C GLY A 12 -17.62 5.00 -13.93
N PRO A 13 -16.68 5.91 -13.60
CA PRO A 13 -15.31 5.80 -14.09
C PRO A 13 -14.75 4.41 -13.70
N PRO A 14 -14.05 3.72 -14.62
CA PRO A 14 -13.36 2.47 -14.30
C PRO A 14 -12.24 2.79 -13.31
N GLY A 15 -12.54 2.62 -12.02
CA GLY A 15 -11.76 3.16 -10.91
C GLY A 15 -12.61 3.53 -9.69
N SER A 16 -13.93 3.62 -9.83
CA SER A 16 -14.84 3.72 -8.69
C SER A 16 -14.97 2.37 -7.98
N TRP A 17 -14.43 2.29 -6.76
CA TRP A 17 -14.59 1.14 -5.90
C TRP A 17 -16.02 1.15 -5.36
N SER A 18 -16.83 0.21 -5.83
CA SER A 18 -18.10 -0.07 -5.17
C SER A 18 -17.81 -0.90 -3.91
N PRO A 19 -18.30 -0.53 -2.71
CA PRO A 19 -18.25 -1.40 -1.52
C PRO A 19 -19.06 -2.71 -1.70
N VAL A 20 -19.69 -2.89 -2.87
CA VAL A 20 -20.53 -4.01 -3.28
C VAL A 20 -19.73 -5.28 -3.64
N ALA A 21 -18.40 -5.31 -3.45
CA ALA A 21 -17.65 -6.57 -3.40
C ALA A 21 -18.09 -7.50 -2.24
N SER A 22 -19.03 -7.07 -1.40
CA SER A 22 -19.65 -7.86 -0.33
C SER A 22 -20.65 -8.93 -0.80
N GLY A 23 -20.84 -9.10 -2.12
CA GLY A 23 -21.61 -10.21 -2.71
C GLY A 23 -20.91 -10.94 -3.85
N ALA A 24 -19.70 -10.51 -4.20
CA ALA A 24 -18.97 -11.08 -5.32
C ALA A 24 -18.23 -12.33 -4.82
N GLY A 25 -18.75 -13.52 -5.16
CA GLY A 25 -18.14 -14.79 -4.76
C GLY A 25 -16.66 -14.89 -5.17
N PRO A 26 -15.92 -15.91 -4.67
CA PRO A 26 -14.48 -16.07 -4.89
C PRO A 26 -14.03 -15.93 -6.35
N VAL A 27 -14.91 -16.26 -7.32
CA VAL A 27 -14.68 -16.09 -8.76
C VAL A 27 -14.47 -14.63 -9.17
N ALA A 28 -15.22 -13.68 -8.63
CA ALA A 28 -15.09 -12.27 -8.99
C ALA A 28 -13.79 -11.65 -8.44
N ALA A 29 -13.36 -12.06 -7.25
CA ALA A 29 -12.07 -11.69 -6.70
C ALA A 29 -10.91 -12.24 -7.56
N CYS A 30 -11.00 -13.48 -8.03
CA CYS A 30 -10.01 -14.06 -8.95
C CYS A 30 -9.96 -13.32 -10.30
N VAL A 31 -11.10 -13.04 -10.92
CA VAL A 31 -11.16 -12.29 -12.19
C VAL A 31 -10.57 -10.89 -12.01
N ARG A 32 -10.90 -10.21 -10.91
CA ARG A 32 -10.37 -8.88 -10.62
C ARG A 32 -8.86 -8.89 -10.42
N HIS A 33 -8.36 -9.87 -9.68
CA HIS A 33 -6.92 -10.04 -9.48
C HIS A 33 -6.16 -10.25 -10.79
N VAL A 34 -6.71 -11.06 -11.71
CA VAL A 34 -6.13 -11.23 -13.05
C VAL A 34 -6.12 -9.91 -13.83
N ILE A 35 -7.18 -9.09 -13.73
CA ILE A 35 -7.23 -7.76 -14.35
C ILE A 35 -6.14 -6.85 -13.76
N ASP A 36 -5.98 -6.84 -12.44
CA ASP A 36 -4.99 -6.01 -11.75
C ASP A 36 -3.55 -6.43 -12.11
N LEU A 37 -3.28 -7.74 -12.21
CA LEU A 37 -1.99 -8.26 -12.69
C LEU A 37 -1.73 -7.88 -14.15
N ASN A 38 -2.74 -8.02 -15.02
CA ASN A 38 -2.62 -7.58 -16.42
C ASN A 38 -2.38 -6.08 -16.53
N ALA A 39 -3.03 -5.25 -15.70
CA ALA A 39 -2.75 -3.83 -15.66
C ALA A 39 -1.29 -3.59 -15.26
N LEU A 40 -0.81 -4.20 -14.17
CA LEU A 40 0.55 -3.98 -13.66
C LEU A 40 1.64 -4.40 -14.66
N PHE A 41 1.46 -5.54 -15.34
CA PHE A 41 2.53 -6.16 -16.15
C PHE A 41 2.34 -6.05 -17.66
N ALA A 42 1.14 -5.75 -18.17
CA ALA A 42 0.92 -5.50 -19.59
C ALA A 42 0.94 -3.99 -19.89
N ASP A 43 1.34 -3.59 -21.10
CA ASP A 43 1.34 -2.19 -21.58
C ASP A 43 -0.09 -1.60 -21.76
N HIS A 44 -1.09 -2.12 -21.04
CA HIS A 44 -2.48 -1.74 -21.17
C HIS A 44 -2.84 -0.64 -20.16
N ARG A 45 -3.14 0.55 -20.68
CA ARG A 45 -3.58 1.73 -19.93
C ARG A 45 -5.01 1.59 -19.42
N ASN A 46 -5.29 0.73 -18.45
CA ASN A 46 -6.63 0.63 -17.89
C ASN A 46 -6.65 0.90 -16.38
N GLY A 47 -7.29 2.02 -16.01
CA GLY A 47 -7.83 2.31 -14.69
C GLY A 47 -6.88 2.97 -13.68
N TRP A 48 -5.58 2.66 -13.68
CA TRP A 48 -4.62 3.26 -12.73
C TRP A 48 -3.74 4.30 -13.42
N PRO A 49 -3.33 5.37 -12.71
CA PRO A 49 -2.34 6.29 -13.25
C PRO A 49 -1.01 5.61 -13.50
N ASP A 50 -0.38 5.89 -14.65
CA ASP A 50 0.93 5.34 -15.04
C ASP A 50 1.99 5.53 -13.95
N ALA A 51 1.94 6.64 -13.22
CA ALA A 51 2.83 6.93 -12.09
C ALA A 51 2.67 5.91 -10.95
N LEU A 52 1.43 5.60 -10.56
CA LEU A 52 1.14 4.64 -9.50
C LEU A 52 1.55 3.22 -9.92
N MET A 53 1.31 2.85 -11.18
CA MET A 53 1.70 1.54 -11.72
C MET A 53 3.22 1.38 -11.73
N SER A 54 3.94 2.37 -12.28
CA SER A 54 5.40 2.39 -12.33
C SER A 54 6.01 2.33 -10.92
N GLU A 55 5.47 3.10 -9.98
CA GLU A 55 5.95 3.09 -8.60
C GLU A 55 5.66 1.76 -7.89
N THR A 56 4.49 1.17 -8.13
CA THR A 56 4.11 -0.16 -7.58
C THR A 56 5.09 -1.22 -8.07
N ARG A 57 5.38 -1.26 -9.38
CA ARG A 57 6.39 -2.17 -9.96
C ARG A 57 7.76 -1.93 -9.35
N ARG A 58 8.21 -0.68 -9.25
CA ARG A 58 9.51 -0.32 -8.68
C ARG A 58 9.67 -0.83 -7.25
N HIS A 59 8.66 -0.61 -6.41
CA HIS A 59 8.68 -1.08 -5.03
C HIS A 59 8.67 -2.59 -4.94
N LEU A 60 7.81 -3.26 -5.71
CA LEU A 60 7.70 -4.72 -5.73
C LEU A 60 9.00 -5.36 -6.23
N ALA A 61 9.52 -4.90 -7.38
CA ALA A 61 10.79 -5.34 -7.93
C ALA A 61 11.93 -5.16 -6.93
N GLY A 62 12.00 -4.00 -6.26
CA GLY A 62 13.05 -3.75 -5.27
C GLY A 62 12.95 -4.64 -4.03
N CYS A 63 11.73 -4.97 -3.59
CA CYS A 63 11.51 -5.92 -2.48
C CYS A 63 11.87 -7.35 -2.89
N VAL A 64 11.50 -7.76 -4.11
CA VAL A 64 11.89 -9.07 -4.67
C VAL A 64 13.41 -9.18 -4.75
N THR A 65 14.09 -8.16 -5.29
CA THR A 65 15.56 -8.15 -5.37
C THR A 65 16.22 -8.19 -3.99
N SER A 66 15.66 -7.50 -2.99
CA SER A 66 16.25 -7.51 -1.63
C SER A 66 16.08 -8.86 -0.94
N VAL A 67 14.90 -9.50 -1.08
CA VAL A 67 14.65 -10.84 -0.59
C VAL A 67 15.56 -11.85 -1.30
N GLU A 68 15.70 -11.76 -2.62
CA GLU A 68 16.59 -12.61 -3.40
C GLU A 68 18.05 -12.48 -2.94
N ALA A 69 18.53 -11.25 -2.75
CA ALA A 69 19.88 -11.02 -2.23
C ALA A 69 20.07 -11.61 -0.82
N ALA A 70 19.08 -11.47 0.06
CA ALA A 70 19.13 -12.04 1.42
C ALA A 70 19.11 -13.58 1.39
N MET A 71 18.32 -14.18 0.50
CA MET A 71 18.27 -15.63 0.28
C MET A 71 19.61 -16.17 -0.21
N VAL A 72 20.20 -15.51 -1.22
CA VAL A 72 21.52 -15.89 -1.74
C VAL A 72 22.58 -15.78 -0.65
N ASP A 73 22.56 -14.72 0.17
CA ASP A 73 23.49 -14.54 1.28
C ASP A 73 23.33 -15.63 2.36
N ALA A 74 22.09 -15.90 2.79
CA ALA A 74 21.77 -16.96 3.76
C ALA A 74 22.21 -18.35 3.27
N ALA A 75 22.09 -18.61 1.97
CA ALA A 75 22.46 -19.89 1.37
C ALA A 75 23.99 -20.10 1.26
N ARG A 76 24.83 -19.05 1.37
CA ARG A 76 26.30 -19.12 1.10
C ARG A 76 27.04 -20.20 1.89
N GLY A 77 26.53 -20.56 3.08
CA GLY A 77 27.10 -21.63 3.91
C GLY A 77 26.95 -23.05 3.31
N SER A 78 25.97 -23.24 2.43
CA SER A 78 25.69 -24.53 1.79
C SER A 78 26.46 -24.72 0.47
N PRO A 79 26.76 -25.96 0.04
CA PRO A 79 27.36 -26.23 -1.26
C PRO A 79 26.56 -25.64 -2.44
N VAL A 80 25.23 -25.74 -2.38
CA VAL A 80 24.34 -25.21 -3.41
C VAL A 80 24.29 -23.68 -3.40
N GLY A 81 24.27 -23.04 -2.23
CA GLY A 81 24.24 -21.58 -2.16
C GLY A 81 25.53 -20.91 -2.64
N ARG A 82 26.67 -21.61 -2.60
CA ARG A 82 27.89 -21.15 -3.30
C ARG A 82 27.70 -21.11 -4.82
N LEU A 83 26.90 -22.02 -5.37
CA LEU A 83 26.56 -22.07 -6.80
C LEU A 83 25.49 -21.03 -7.16
N SER A 84 24.64 -20.61 -6.22
CA SER A 84 23.71 -19.49 -6.43
C SER A 84 24.43 -18.19 -6.77
N GLY A 85 25.67 -17.99 -6.31
CA GLY A 85 26.50 -16.85 -6.72
C GLY A 85 26.95 -16.89 -8.20
N ALA A 86 26.79 -18.03 -8.87
CA ALA A 86 27.04 -18.17 -10.31
C ALA A 86 25.83 -17.78 -11.18
N LEU A 87 24.65 -17.54 -10.57
CA LEU A 87 23.51 -16.97 -11.29
C LEU A 87 23.83 -15.52 -11.68
N ALA A 88 23.63 -15.22 -12.96
CA ALA A 88 23.86 -13.87 -13.48
C ALA A 88 22.64 -12.99 -13.17
N ALA A 89 22.86 -11.91 -12.41
CA ALA A 89 21.85 -10.93 -12.00
C ALA A 89 20.68 -11.51 -11.17
N PRO A 90 19.84 -10.66 -10.56
CA PRO A 90 18.61 -11.11 -9.90
C PRO A 90 17.66 -11.79 -10.90
N VAL A 91 17.23 -13.02 -10.61
CA VAL A 91 16.41 -13.86 -11.50
C VAL A 91 14.94 -13.85 -11.13
N ALA A 92 14.58 -13.51 -9.89
CA ALA A 92 13.20 -13.65 -9.43
C ALA A 92 12.27 -12.61 -10.07
N TRP A 93 12.70 -11.36 -10.21
CA TRP A 93 11.86 -10.30 -10.79
C TRP A 93 11.47 -10.57 -12.26
N PRO A 94 12.41 -10.93 -13.17
CA PRO A 94 12.05 -11.34 -14.53
C PRO A 94 11.02 -12.48 -14.56
N HIS A 95 11.18 -13.51 -13.73
CA HIS A 95 10.24 -14.63 -13.69
C HIS A 95 8.85 -14.25 -13.16
N ILE A 96 8.76 -13.31 -12.22
CA ILE A 96 7.48 -12.76 -11.77
C ILE A 96 6.80 -11.98 -12.91
N GLY A 97 7.58 -11.27 -13.73
CA GLY A 97 7.06 -10.61 -14.94
C GLY A 97 6.44 -11.60 -15.92
N ASP A 98 7.07 -12.78 -16.10
CA ASP A 98 6.54 -13.86 -16.95
C ASP A 98 5.35 -14.59 -16.33
N GLN A 99 5.26 -14.64 -14.99
CA GLN A 99 4.22 -15.34 -14.24
C GLN A 99 3.64 -14.48 -13.10
N PRO A 100 2.87 -13.42 -13.41
CA PRO A 100 2.35 -12.50 -12.39
C PRO A 100 1.44 -13.16 -11.35
N ALA A 101 0.81 -14.29 -11.72
CA ALA A 101 -0.06 -15.07 -10.84
C ALA A 101 0.63 -15.69 -9.61
N LEU A 102 1.98 -15.57 -9.51
CA LEU A 102 2.74 -15.91 -8.32
C LEU A 102 2.53 -14.94 -7.16
N LEU A 103 1.89 -13.80 -7.40
CA LEU A 103 1.63 -12.77 -6.40
C LEU A 103 0.16 -12.80 -6.01
N SER A 104 -0.14 -12.77 -4.72
CA SER A 104 -1.51 -12.71 -4.22
C SER A 104 -2.15 -11.34 -4.47
N PRO A 105 -3.50 -11.26 -4.51
CA PRO A 105 -4.19 -9.98 -4.56
C PRO A 105 -3.87 -9.09 -3.36
N ASP A 106 -3.71 -9.67 -2.18
CA ASP A 106 -3.49 -8.90 -0.95
C ASP A 106 -2.08 -8.28 -0.93
N LEU A 107 -1.05 -9.04 -1.35
CA LEU A 107 0.30 -8.50 -1.52
C LEU A 107 0.31 -7.36 -2.54
N LEU A 108 -0.35 -7.54 -3.69
CA LEU A 108 -0.40 -6.50 -4.72
C LEU A 108 -1.11 -5.24 -4.22
N ALA A 109 -2.23 -5.39 -3.51
CA ALA A 109 -2.95 -4.27 -2.89
C ALA A 109 -2.06 -3.52 -1.90
N HIS A 110 -1.35 -4.23 -1.01
CA HIS A 110 -0.42 -3.61 -0.07
C HIS A 110 0.72 -2.86 -0.77
N MET A 111 1.33 -3.46 -1.79
CA MET A 111 2.40 -2.83 -2.57
C MET A 111 1.94 -1.56 -3.28
N ARG A 112 0.69 -1.53 -3.73
CA ARG A 112 0.07 -0.35 -4.34
C ARG A 112 -0.15 0.77 -3.33
N LEU A 113 -0.63 0.45 -2.12
CA LEU A 113 -0.75 1.45 -1.04
C LEU A 113 0.61 2.01 -0.65
N ARG A 114 1.63 1.14 -0.54
CA ARG A 114 3.01 1.56 -0.28
C ARG A 114 3.55 2.49 -1.36
N ALA A 115 3.30 2.19 -2.63
CA ALA A 115 3.68 3.03 -3.76
C ALA A 115 2.93 4.37 -3.77
N ALA A 116 1.62 4.36 -3.47
CA ALA A 116 0.84 5.57 -3.33
C ALA A 116 1.39 6.50 -2.24
N ALA A 117 1.72 5.96 -1.07
CA ALA A 117 2.35 6.71 0.01
C ALA A 117 3.70 7.33 -0.42
N SER A 118 4.52 6.58 -1.17
CA SER A 118 5.79 7.05 -1.73
C SER A 118 5.59 8.20 -2.71
N LEU A 119 4.63 8.09 -3.64
CA LEU A 119 4.35 9.14 -4.62
C LEU A 119 3.86 10.43 -3.96
N LEU A 120 2.95 10.31 -3.01
CA LEU A 120 2.40 11.44 -2.27
C LEU A 120 3.49 12.14 -1.44
N ALA A 121 4.36 11.37 -0.75
CA ALA A 121 5.52 11.93 -0.06
C ALA A 121 6.53 12.59 -1.03
N GLY A 122 6.73 11.99 -2.21
CA GLY A 122 7.62 12.52 -3.25
C GLY A 122 7.17 13.85 -3.85
N GLN A 123 5.89 14.21 -3.78
CA GLN A 123 5.40 15.54 -4.16
C GLN A 123 5.87 16.62 -3.19
N ALA A 124 5.99 16.31 -1.89
CA ALA A 124 6.51 17.24 -0.89
C ALA A 124 7.94 17.68 -1.28
N VAL A 125 8.80 16.69 -1.57
CA VAL A 125 10.21 16.92 -1.92
C VAL A 125 10.36 17.76 -3.20
N ARG A 126 9.48 17.58 -4.20
CA ARG A 126 9.52 18.37 -5.44
C ARG A 126 9.03 19.81 -5.25
N SER A 127 8.01 20.01 -4.42
CA SER A 127 7.46 21.34 -4.13
C SER A 127 8.43 22.22 -3.34
N HIS A 128 9.29 21.62 -2.50
CA HIS A 128 10.27 22.33 -1.67
C HIS A 128 11.63 22.55 -2.38
N ALA A 129 11.81 22.04 -3.60
CA ALA A 129 13.03 22.29 -4.38
C ALA A 129 13.13 23.74 -4.89
N ASP A 130 12.03 24.51 -4.84
CA ASP A 130 11.94 25.90 -5.32
C ASP A 130 11.86 26.94 -4.18
N THR A 131 12.02 26.53 -2.92
CA THR A 131 12.00 27.47 -1.78
C THR A 131 13.05 27.09 -0.75
N SER A 132 13.99 27.98 -0.50
CA SER A 132 15.02 27.88 0.54
C SER A 132 14.44 28.02 1.96
N ALA A 133 13.52 27.14 2.35
CA ALA A 133 12.96 27.10 3.70
C ALA A 133 12.61 25.65 4.11
N ASP A 134 13.43 25.11 5.02
CA ASP A 134 13.14 24.08 6.02
C ASP A 134 12.22 22.90 5.64
N SER A 135 12.86 21.85 5.11
CA SER A 135 12.27 20.52 4.84
C SER A 135 12.04 19.64 6.10
N ILE A 136 11.82 20.23 7.28
CA ILE A 136 11.75 19.49 8.56
C ILE A 136 10.41 19.69 9.31
N HIS A 137 9.45 20.48 8.80
CA HIS A 137 8.50 21.17 9.68
C HIS A 137 7.43 20.38 10.49
N GLY A 138 7.27 19.06 10.35
CA GLY A 138 6.17 18.35 11.03
C GLY A 138 6.58 17.03 11.63
N THR A 139 7.81 16.59 11.33
CA THR A 139 8.60 15.93 12.37
C THR A 139 9.26 16.94 13.30
N ALA A 140 9.56 18.19 12.92
CA ALA A 140 10.25 19.14 13.81
C ALA A 140 9.57 19.22 15.17
N THR A 141 8.25 19.42 15.20
CA THR A 141 7.44 19.44 16.42
C THR A 141 7.46 18.10 17.19
N LEU A 142 7.60 16.97 16.49
CA LEU A 142 7.70 15.64 17.10
C LEU A 142 9.14 15.28 17.53
N LEU A 143 10.15 15.86 16.89
CA LEU A 143 11.57 15.69 17.14
C LEU A 143 12.04 16.60 18.28
N ASP A 144 11.34 17.71 18.51
CA ASP A 144 11.45 18.57 19.70
C ASP A 144 10.58 18.08 20.87
N SER A 145 9.99 16.88 20.77
CA SER A 145 9.24 16.30 21.89
C SER A 145 10.18 15.90 23.04
N ASP A 146 9.82 16.22 24.28
CA ASP A 146 10.50 15.72 25.48
C ASP A 146 10.43 14.19 25.63
N ASN A 147 9.55 13.53 24.87
CA ASN A 147 9.41 12.08 24.87
C ASN A 147 10.35 11.42 23.84
N VAL A 148 11.47 10.88 24.33
CA VAL A 148 12.49 10.19 23.52
C VAL A 148 11.88 9.12 22.61
N ALA A 149 10.89 8.36 23.07
CA ALA A 149 10.28 7.31 22.26
C ALA A 149 9.50 7.87 21.05
N ILE A 150 8.86 9.03 21.20
CA ILE A 150 8.19 9.74 20.09
C ILE A 150 9.23 10.18 19.07
N VAL A 151 10.32 10.81 19.52
CA VAL A 151 11.43 11.28 18.68
C VAL A 151 12.04 10.12 17.89
N GLU A 152 12.37 9.01 18.56
CA GLU A 152 12.96 7.82 17.92
C GLU A 152 12.02 7.19 16.89
N THR A 153 10.73 7.07 17.20
CA THR A 153 9.74 6.50 16.28
C THR A 153 9.51 7.42 15.08
N ALA A 154 9.45 8.74 15.28
CA ALA A 154 9.36 9.72 14.21
C ALA A 154 10.58 9.68 13.28
N ALA A 155 11.78 9.60 13.84
CA ALA A 155 13.02 9.46 13.08
C ALA A 155 13.11 8.12 12.33
N ALA A 156 12.60 7.02 12.92
CA ALA A 156 12.50 5.73 12.24
C ALA A 156 11.52 5.78 11.06
N LEU A 157 10.36 6.42 11.23
CA LEU A 157 9.37 6.61 10.18
C LEU A 157 9.95 7.43 9.02
N ALA A 158 10.58 8.58 9.31
CA ALA A 158 11.19 9.42 8.28
C ALA A 158 12.27 8.67 7.47
N ARG A 159 13.07 7.81 8.13
CA ARG A 159 14.03 6.94 7.43
C ARG A 159 13.32 5.91 6.55
N ALA A 160 12.19 5.36 6.97
CA ALA A 160 11.40 4.43 6.15
C ALA A 160 10.83 5.12 4.90
N GLU A 161 10.24 6.30 5.07
CA GLU A 161 9.69 7.14 3.98
C GLU A 161 10.78 7.55 2.98
N SER A 162 11.97 7.92 3.48
CA SER A 162 13.13 8.28 2.65
C SER A 162 13.62 7.10 1.80
N ARG A 163 13.67 5.88 2.36
CA ARG A 163 14.02 4.66 1.59
C ARG A 163 13.04 4.40 0.46
N TRP A 164 11.75 4.63 0.69
CA TRP A 164 10.71 4.45 -0.32
C TRP A 164 10.84 5.48 -1.43
N SER A 165 11.12 6.74 -1.07
CA SER A 165 11.23 7.87 -1.99
C SER A 165 12.53 7.90 -2.81
N THR A 166 13.53 7.09 -2.44
CA THR A 166 14.82 7.04 -3.12
C THR A 166 14.63 6.56 -4.57
N ARG A 167 14.98 7.42 -5.54
CA ARG A 167 14.87 7.09 -6.96
C ARG A 167 15.97 6.12 -7.37
N GLY A 168 15.57 5.06 -8.06
CA GLY A 168 16.45 4.07 -8.65
C GLY A 168 15.76 3.38 -9.82
N PRO A 169 16.51 2.64 -10.65
CA PRO A 169 15.91 1.82 -11.70
C PRO A 169 14.99 0.75 -11.11
N GLU A 170 14.08 0.21 -11.92
CA GLU A 170 13.30 -0.97 -11.58
C GLU A 170 14.24 -2.13 -11.20
N GLY A 171 13.95 -2.81 -10.09
CA GLY A 171 14.81 -3.86 -9.55
C GLY A 171 15.96 -3.38 -8.66
N ALA A 172 16.15 -2.06 -8.48
CA ALA A 172 17.06 -1.56 -7.45
C ALA A 172 16.62 -2.02 -6.05
N VAL A 173 17.58 -2.53 -5.26
CA VAL A 173 17.32 -3.11 -3.94
C VAL A 173 16.52 -2.14 -3.07
N MET A 174 15.37 -2.60 -2.58
CA MET A 174 14.54 -1.88 -1.63
C MET A 174 14.22 -2.80 -0.46
N ARG A 175 14.39 -2.31 0.78
CA ARG A 175 14.06 -3.08 1.98
C ARG A 175 12.60 -3.52 1.94
N ALA A 176 12.36 -4.82 2.15
CA ALA A 176 11.04 -5.43 2.17
C ALA A 176 10.33 -5.21 3.53
N ASP A 177 10.04 -3.93 3.82
CA ASP A 177 9.32 -3.45 5.00
C ASP A 177 7.81 -3.79 4.90
N LEU A 178 7.46 -5.07 4.97
CA LEU A 178 6.11 -5.60 4.75
C LEU A 178 5.51 -6.26 6.01
N PRO A 179 4.17 -6.36 6.11
CA PRO A 179 3.51 -7.27 7.05
C PRO A 179 4.05 -8.70 6.95
N ALA A 180 4.07 -9.43 8.06
CA ALA A 180 4.71 -10.75 8.14
C ALA A 180 4.16 -11.73 7.09
N GLU A 181 2.86 -11.71 6.82
CA GLU A 181 2.20 -12.56 5.84
C GLU A 181 2.68 -12.26 4.42
N HIS A 182 2.74 -10.99 4.05
CA HIS A 182 3.20 -10.53 2.73
C HIS A 182 4.69 -10.75 2.53
N PHE A 183 5.49 -10.55 3.59
CA PHE A 183 6.91 -10.87 3.56
C PHE A 183 7.13 -12.37 3.37
N ALA A 184 6.39 -13.21 4.09
CA ALA A 184 6.47 -14.66 3.96
C ALA A 184 6.11 -15.14 2.56
N GLU A 185 5.03 -14.61 1.98
CA GLU A 185 4.65 -14.88 0.60
C GLU A 185 5.80 -14.57 -0.37
N LEU A 186 6.40 -13.37 -0.29
CA LEU A 186 7.54 -13.00 -1.14
C LEU A 186 8.74 -13.92 -0.96
N VAL A 187 9.10 -14.26 0.28
CA VAL A 187 10.23 -15.16 0.56
C VAL A 187 10.01 -16.53 -0.07
N TRP A 188 8.81 -17.11 0.09
CA TRP A 188 8.51 -18.42 -0.48
C TRP A 188 8.45 -18.39 -2.02
N THR A 189 7.90 -17.32 -2.60
CA THR A 189 7.90 -17.12 -4.06
C THR A 189 9.33 -17.03 -4.59
N VAL A 190 10.20 -16.24 -3.96
CA VAL A 190 11.61 -16.12 -4.36
C VAL A 190 12.37 -17.45 -4.16
N ALA A 191 12.14 -18.15 -3.06
CA ALA A 191 12.75 -19.45 -2.79
C ALA A 191 12.40 -20.50 -3.86
N ALA A 192 11.11 -20.55 -4.26
CA ALA A 192 10.65 -21.45 -5.31
C ALA A 192 11.30 -21.11 -6.67
N LEU A 193 11.36 -19.83 -7.02
CA LEU A 193 11.99 -19.37 -8.26
C LEU A 193 13.48 -19.70 -8.30
N LEU A 194 14.21 -19.44 -7.21
CA LEU A 194 15.63 -19.78 -7.11
C LEU A 194 15.87 -21.29 -7.21
N ALA A 195 15.06 -22.12 -6.52
CA ALA A 195 15.20 -23.57 -6.58
C ALA A 195 14.98 -24.11 -8.00
N VAL A 196 13.94 -23.63 -8.69
CA VAL A 196 13.66 -23.99 -10.10
C VAL A 196 14.79 -23.55 -11.01
N THR A 197 15.33 -22.34 -10.83
CA THR A 197 16.41 -21.80 -11.66
C THR A 197 17.73 -22.55 -11.46
N LEU A 198 18.07 -22.94 -10.23
CA LEU A 198 19.25 -23.76 -9.93
C LEU A 198 19.15 -25.14 -10.58
N ASN A 199 17.98 -25.77 -10.52
CA ASN A 199 17.72 -27.06 -11.15
C ASN A 199 17.82 -26.97 -12.68
N ARG A 200 17.12 -26.00 -13.29
CA ARG A 200 17.12 -25.81 -14.76
C ARG A 200 18.49 -25.45 -15.32
N SER A 201 19.31 -24.74 -14.55
CA SER A 201 20.69 -24.40 -14.93
C SER A 201 21.67 -25.54 -14.76
N GLY A 202 21.25 -26.70 -14.23
CA GLY A 202 22.12 -27.83 -13.93
C GLY A 202 23.11 -27.59 -12.79
N LEU A 203 22.86 -26.57 -11.96
CA LEU A 203 23.74 -26.20 -10.84
C LEU A 203 23.47 -27.07 -9.61
N ALA A 204 22.26 -27.59 -9.44
CA ALA A 204 21.91 -28.51 -8.37
C ALA A 204 20.75 -29.42 -8.78
N GLU A 205 20.69 -30.65 -8.24
CA GLU A 205 19.51 -31.49 -8.39
C GLU A 205 18.32 -30.92 -7.61
N GLU A 206 17.10 -31.15 -8.11
CA GLU A 206 15.87 -30.58 -7.55
C GLU A 206 15.71 -30.75 -6.03
N PRO A 207 15.89 -31.95 -5.43
CA PRO A 207 15.73 -32.11 -3.98
C PRO A 207 16.76 -31.31 -3.18
N VAL A 208 17.98 -31.18 -3.72
CA VAL A 208 19.09 -30.45 -3.07
C VAL A 208 18.88 -28.95 -3.18
N ALA A 209 18.43 -28.46 -4.34
CA ALA A 209 18.07 -27.06 -4.55
C ALA A 209 16.91 -26.63 -3.63
N LEU A 210 15.87 -27.46 -3.54
CA LEU A 210 14.70 -27.21 -2.69
C LEU A 210 15.08 -27.15 -1.20
N ALA A 211 15.87 -28.11 -0.71
CA ALA A 211 16.32 -28.12 0.67
C ALA A 211 17.14 -26.87 1.00
N ALA A 212 18.12 -26.51 0.16
CA ALA A 212 18.96 -25.34 0.37
C ALA A 212 18.17 -24.02 0.37
N MET A 213 17.20 -23.87 -0.53
CA MET A 213 16.35 -22.68 -0.58
C MET A 213 15.34 -22.65 0.57
N THR A 214 14.89 -23.80 1.05
CA THR A 214 14.02 -23.87 2.25
C THR A 214 14.76 -23.38 3.49
N ASP A 215 15.99 -23.86 3.71
CA ASP A 215 16.81 -23.44 4.86
C ASP A 215 17.12 -21.93 4.80
N ALA A 216 17.47 -21.42 3.62
CA ALA A 216 17.69 -19.99 3.40
C ALA A 216 16.42 -19.17 3.66
N ALA A 217 15.25 -19.62 3.19
CA ALA A 217 13.98 -18.96 3.42
C ALA A 217 13.65 -18.87 4.91
N LEU A 218 13.80 -19.97 5.66
CA LEU A 218 13.57 -19.99 7.10
C LEU A 218 14.52 -19.03 7.84
N HIS A 219 15.77 -18.93 7.41
CA HIS A 219 16.72 -17.97 7.97
C HIS A 219 16.28 -16.51 7.73
N VAL A 220 15.89 -16.19 6.49
CA VAL A 220 15.41 -14.85 6.13
C VAL A 220 14.13 -14.49 6.89
N LEU A 221 13.19 -15.44 7.02
CA LEU A 221 11.94 -15.25 7.76
C LEU A 221 12.18 -15.00 9.25
N ALA A 222 13.11 -15.73 9.86
CA ALA A 222 13.44 -15.57 11.28
C ALA A 222 14.03 -14.19 11.61
N GLY A 223 14.63 -13.51 10.62
CA GLY A 223 15.19 -12.16 10.77
C GLY A 223 14.20 -11.02 10.50
N HIS A 224 12.96 -11.31 10.11
CA HIS A 224 11.99 -10.27 9.75
C HIS A 224 11.42 -9.56 10.98
N ASP A 225 11.45 -8.23 10.95
CA ASP A 225 10.82 -7.36 11.95
C ASP A 225 9.78 -6.47 11.27
N GLU A 226 8.52 -6.90 11.32
CA GLU A 226 7.37 -6.13 10.84
C GLU A 226 7.26 -4.76 11.55
N GLY A 227 7.68 -4.68 12.82
CA GLY A 227 7.62 -3.47 13.63
C GLY A 227 8.51 -2.34 13.12
N ALA A 228 9.49 -2.65 12.26
CA ALA A 228 10.35 -1.68 11.59
C ALA A 228 9.75 -1.13 10.28
N GLY A 229 8.59 -1.64 9.85
CA GLY A 229 7.92 -1.22 8.62
C GLY A 229 7.27 0.16 8.74
N GLY A 230 7.18 0.89 7.61
CA GLY A 230 6.65 2.26 7.57
C GLY A 230 5.22 2.39 8.13
N PHE A 231 4.32 1.48 7.74
CA PHE A 231 2.93 1.45 8.25
C PHE A 231 2.86 1.16 9.76
N ALA A 232 3.68 0.22 10.24
CA ALA A 232 3.75 -0.13 11.66
C ALA A 232 4.30 1.03 12.50
N LEU A 233 5.35 1.70 12.01
CA LEU A 233 5.94 2.89 12.64
C LEU A 233 4.96 4.06 12.68
N ALA A 234 4.25 4.34 11.58
CA ALA A 234 3.24 5.40 11.53
C ALA A 234 2.09 5.13 12.51
N SER A 235 1.57 3.90 12.53
CA SER A 235 0.51 3.49 13.47
C SER A 235 0.97 3.59 14.92
N ARG A 236 2.20 3.17 15.23
CA ARG A 236 2.79 3.30 16.57
C ARG A 236 2.90 4.77 16.98
N LEU A 237 3.41 5.61 16.10
CA LEU A 237 3.56 7.05 16.34
C LEU A 237 2.19 7.72 16.56
N ALA A 238 1.18 7.37 15.77
CA ALA A 238 -0.18 7.89 15.93
C ALA A 238 -0.78 7.54 17.30
N ARG A 239 -0.63 6.29 17.77
CA ARG A 239 -1.06 5.89 19.12
C ARG A 239 -0.32 6.64 20.22
N MET A 240 0.98 6.84 20.07
CA MET A 240 1.78 7.60 21.03
C MET A 240 1.36 9.07 21.07
N ALA A 241 1.11 9.66 19.91
CA ALA A 241 0.57 11.02 19.79
C ALA A 241 -0.83 11.15 20.39
N GLN A 242 -1.70 10.15 20.20
CA GLN A 242 -3.03 10.13 20.82
C GLN A 242 -2.93 10.07 22.34
N ALA A 243 -2.11 9.18 22.88
CA ALA A 243 -1.86 9.06 24.32
C ALA A 243 -1.28 10.35 24.92
N ALA A 244 -0.48 11.09 24.16
CA ALA A 244 0.08 12.38 24.54
C ALA A 244 -0.88 13.58 24.30
N GLY A 245 -2.06 13.36 23.73
CA GLY A 245 -3.01 14.44 23.41
C GLY A 245 -2.61 15.33 22.23
N LEU A 246 -1.66 14.89 21.40
CA LEU A 246 -1.09 15.67 20.28
C LEU A 246 -1.76 15.40 18.92
N HIS A 247 -2.67 14.41 18.84
CA HIS A 247 -3.22 13.88 17.59
C HIS A 247 -3.94 14.93 16.71
N GLY A 248 -4.72 15.86 17.30
CA GLY A 248 -5.46 16.88 16.56
C GLY A 248 -4.55 17.86 15.81
N PRO A 249 -3.66 18.59 16.51
CA PRO A 249 -2.68 19.47 15.87
C PRO A 249 -1.81 18.73 14.85
N LEU A 250 -1.34 17.52 15.17
CA LEU A 250 -0.46 16.76 14.27
C LEU A 250 -1.13 16.31 12.98
N LEU A 251 -2.45 16.11 12.97
CA LEU A 251 -3.17 15.71 11.76
C LEU A 251 -3.05 16.78 10.66
N GLY A 252 -3.28 18.04 11.01
CA GLY A 252 -3.16 19.17 10.08
C GLY A 252 -1.72 19.37 9.58
N HIS A 253 -0.73 19.25 10.47
CA HIS A 253 0.68 19.33 10.09
C HIS A 253 1.09 18.20 9.14
N ALA A 254 0.68 16.95 9.46
CA ALA A 254 0.98 15.80 8.61
C ALA A 254 0.36 15.94 7.21
N LEU A 255 -0.85 16.49 7.10
CA LEU A 255 -1.48 16.78 5.82
C LEU A 255 -0.77 17.90 5.07
N GLY A 256 -0.49 19.03 5.73
CA GLY A 256 0.19 20.19 5.13
C GLY A 256 1.58 19.87 4.59
N GLU A 257 2.27 18.92 5.21
CA GLU A 257 3.58 18.43 4.77
C GLU A 257 3.54 17.20 3.86
N ARG A 258 2.34 16.76 3.49
CA ARG A 258 2.14 15.57 2.66
C ARG A 258 2.80 14.32 3.24
N ARG A 259 2.85 14.21 4.56
CA ARG A 259 3.29 13.00 5.29
C ARG A 259 2.14 12.02 5.42
N TYR A 260 1.71 11.49 4.27
CA TYR A 260 0.47 10.74 4.15
C TYR A 260 0.42 9.47 5.01
N LEU A 261 1.54 8.81 5.31
CA LEU A 261 1.55 7.68 6.24
C LEU A 261 1.17 8.09 7.67
N LEU A 262 1.74 9.20 8.15
CA LEU A 262 1.41 9.72 9.48
C LEU A 262 -0.01 10.27 9.50
N PHE A 263 -0.41 11.01 8.47
CA PHE A 263 -1.78 11.53 8.32
C PHE A 263 -2.82 10.39 8.36
N THR A 264 -2.64 9.34 7.56
CA THR A 264 -3.61 8.23 7.53
C THR A 264 -3.62 7.43 8.82
N ALA A 265 -2.47 7.26 9.48
CA ALA A 265 -2.40 6.62 10.79
C ALA A 265 -3.15 7.44 11.86
N LEU A 266 -2.94 8.75 11.93
CA LEU A 266 -3.66 9.65 12.84
C LEU A 266 -5.17 9.65 12.57
N ALA A 267 -5.56 9.76 11.29
CA ALA A 267 -6.95 9.68 10.87
C ALA A 267 -7.59 8.34 11.24
N GLY A 268 -6.85 7.24 11.08
CA GLY A 268 -7.27 5.90 11.48
C GLY A 268 -7.56 5.81 12.98
N GLU A 269 -6.65 6.30 13.82
CA GLU A 269 -6.84 6.33 15.29
C GLU A 269 -8.04 7.21 15.70
N ILE A 270 -8.28 8.34 15.02
CA ILE A 270 -9.45 9.21 15.27
C ILE A 270 -10.76 8.52 14.87
N LEU A 271 -10.76 7.82 13.73
CA LEU A 271 -11.96 7.20 13.16
C LEU A 271 -12.18 5.76 13.63
N GLY A 272 -11.28 5.20 14.44
CA GLY A 272 -11.34 3.83 14.95
C GLY A 272 -11.12 2.76 13.88
N THR A 273 -10.22 3.01 12.92
CA THR A 273 -9.87 2.07 11.85
C THR A 273 -8.36 2.07 11.58
N SER A 274 -7.87 1.22 10.66
CA SER A 274 -6.43 1.20 10.33
C SER A 274 -6.05 2.34 9.40
N GLY A 275 -4.83 2.86 9.55
CA GLY A 275 -4.29 3.84 8.60
C GLY A 275 -4.18 3.32 7.18
N GLU A 276 -3.97 2.01 7.00
CA GLU A 276 -4.00 1.37 5.68
C GLU A 276 -5.39 1.45 5.02
N MET A 277 -6.47 1.26 5.79
CA MET A 277 -7.83 1.42 5.29
C MET A 277 -8.13 2.87 4.90
N ILE A 278 -7.64 3.85 5.68
CA ILE A 278 -7.77 5.26 5.32
C ILE A 278 -7.01 5.55 4.02
N LEU A 279 -5.78 5.08 3.89
CA LEU A 279 -4.98 5.27 2.67
C LEU A 279 -5.64 4.61 1.47
N ASP A 280 -6.18 3.40 1.63
CA ASP A 280 -6.96 2.72 0.60
C ASP A 280 -8.13 3.59 0.12
N ARG A 281 -8.89 4.19 1.02
CA ARG A 281 -9.97 5.11 0.65
C ARG A 281 -9.50 6.39 -0.04
N LEU A 282 -8.36 6.95 0.36
CA LEU A 282 -7.79 8.10 -0.33
C LEU A 282 -7.37 7.74 -1.77
N VAL A 283 -6.74 6.59 -1.97
CA VAL A 283 -6.23 6.19 -3.29
C VAL A 283 -7.35 5.66 -4.19
N HIS A 284 -8.35 5.01 -3.61
CA HIS A 284 -9.29 4.19 -4.36
C HIS A 284 -10.76 4.41 -4.06
N GLY A 285 -11.07 5.00 -2.92
CA GLY A 285 -12.44 5.29 -2.51
C GLY A 285 -13.13 6.26 -3.47
N SER A 286 -14.44 6.38 -3.35
CA SER A 286 -15.19 7.37 -4.13
C SER A 286 -14.79 8.81 -3.74
N GLU A 287 -15.12 9.80 -4.57
CA GLU A 287 -14.92 11.21 -4.20
C GLU A 287 -15.75 11.59 -2.96
N GLY A 288 -16.91 10.94 -2.78
CA GLY A 288 -17.73 11.02 -1.58
C GLY A 288 -17.04 10.44 -0.34
N ASP A 289 -16.23 9.38 -0.50
CA ASP A 289 -15.44 8.82 0.61
C ASP A 289 -14.37 9.82 1.07
N ILE A 290 -13.71 10.51 0.13
CA ILE A 290 -12.72 11.54 0.46
C ILE A 290 -13.39 12.74 1.15
N ALA A 291 -14.54 13.19 0.63
CA ALA A 291 -15.31 14.27 1.25
C ALA A 291 -15.75 13.91 2.68
N ALA A 292 -16.26 12.69 2.87
CA ALA A 292 -16.67 12.18 4.16
C ALA A 292 -15.48 12.06 5.14
N LEU A 293 -14.33 11.56 4.69
CA LEU A 293 -13.09 11.52 5.48
C LEU A 293 -12.69 12.93 5.94
N CYS A 294 -12.60 13.89 5.00
CA CYS A 294 -12.23 15.25 5.32
C CYS A 294 -13.22 15.88 6.31
N ARG A 295 -14.53 15.67 6.13
CA ARG A 295 -15.58 16.19 7.00
C ARG A 295 -15.52 15.59 8.41
N CYS A 296 -15.42 14.26 8.54
CA CYS A 296 -15.32 13.57 9.84
C CYS A 296 -14.05 13.92 10.62
N LEU A 297 -12.98 14.31 9.92
CA LEU A 297 -11.73 14.78 10.53
C LEU A 297 -11.76 16.27 10.89
N GLY A 298 -12.88 16.97 10.64
CA GLY A 298 -13.04 18.40 10.93
C GLY A 298 -12.33 19.32 9.95
N GLY A 299 -11.99 18.82 8.75
CA GLY A 299 -11.37 19.63 7.70
C GLY A 299 -12.28 20.75 7.21
N SER A 300 -11.67 21.77 6.63
CA SER A 300 -12.34 22.85 5.91
C SER A 300 -12.52 22.51 4.43
N ALA A 301 -13.31 23.31 3.71
CA ALA A 301 -13.43 23.20 2.26
C ALA A 301 -12.09 23.45 1.54
N GLU A 302 -11.18 24.21 2.18
CA GLU A 302 -9.82 24.42 1.68
C GLU A 302 -8.97 23.16 1.83
N ASP A 303 -9.00 22.52 2.99
CA ASP A 303 -8.29 21.26 3.23
C ASP A 303 -8.76 20.16 2.27
N TYR A 304 -10.08 20.10 2.01
CA TYR A 304 -10.64 19.16 1.03
C TYR A 304 -10.09 19.40 -0.38
N ARG A 305 -10.05 20.66 -0.84
CA ARG A 305 -9.50 21.02 -2.16
C ARG A 305 -8.02 20.71 -2.26
N HIS A 306 -7.22 21.03 -1.24
CA HIS A 306 -5.80 20.68 -1.21
C HIS A 306 -5.58 19.17 -1.24
N LEU A 307 -6.38 18.41 -0.48
CA LEU A 307 -6.33 16.95 -0.50
C LEU A 307 -6.65 16.39 -1.89
N LEU A 308 -7.69 16.90 -2.57
CA LEU A 308 -8.02 16.47 -3.93
C LEU A 308 -6.87 16.73 -4.93
N LEU A 309 -6.22 17.90 -4.84
CA LEU A 309 -5.11 18.27 -5.71
C LEU A 309 -3.89 17.38 -5.48
N ASP A 310 -3.55 17.09 -4.24
CA ASP A 310 -2.44 16.21 -3.90
C ASP A 310 -2.68 14.78 -4.42
N LEU A 311 -3.89 14.26 -4.24
CA LEU A 311 -4.26 12.90 -4.65
C LEU A 311 -4.25 12.67 -6.17
N GLN A 312 -4.16 13.71 -7.01
CA GLN A 312 -4.12 13.55 -8.47
C GLN A 312 -2.96 12.67 -8.95
N VAL A 313 -1.83 12.60 -8.23
CA VAL A 313 -0.70 11.74 -8.63
C VAL A 313 -1.03 10.24 -8.51
N VAL A 314 -1.94 9.88 -7.60
CA VAL A 314 -2.34 8.49 -7.37
C VAL A 314 -3.73 8.15 -7.91
N ARG A 315 -4.56 9.17 -8.20
CA ARG A 315 -5.92 9.01 -8.75
C ARG A 315 -6.07 9.45 -10.21
N GLY A 316 -5.09 10.16 -10.76
CA GLY A 316 -5.15 10.78 -12.09
C GLY A 316 -5.64 12.23 -12.03
N THR A 317 -5.40 12.97 -13.11
CA THR A 317 -5.82 14.37 -13.24
C THR A 317 -7.32 14.50 -13.40
N GLN A 318 -7.94 15.35 -12.58
CA GLN A 318 -9.33 15.75 -12.74
C GLN A 318 -9.42 17.07 -13.53
N ALA A 319 -10.51 17.26 -14.27
CA ALA A 319 -10.76 18.52 -14.96
C ALA A 319 -11.27 19.58 -13.97
N ASP A 320 -10.95 20.86 -14.20
CA ASP A 320 -11.34 21.97 -13.33
C ASP A 320 -12.85 22.03 -13.02
N PRO A 321 -13.79 21.78 -13.97
CA PRO A 321 -15.21 21.76 -13.66
C PRO A 321 -15.61 20.65 -12.67
N SER A 322 -14.90 19.53 -12.67
CA SER A 322 -15.13 18.44 -11.71
C SER A 322 -14.71 18.86 -10.30
N LEU A 323 -13.59 19.57 -10.16
CA LEU A 323 -13.11 20.06 -8.86
C LEU A 323 -14.09 21.07 -8.23
N VAL A 324 -14.69 21.94 -9.03
CA VAL A 324 -15.72 22.88 -8.56
C VAL A 324 -16.95 22.11 -8.06
N HIS A 325 -17.44 21.15 -8.84
CA HIS A 325 -18.59 20.32 -8.46
C HIS A 325 -18.34 19.53 -7.17
N LEU A 326 -17.11 19.06 -6.96
CA LEU A 326 -16.70 18.36 -5.75
C LEU A 326 -16.65 19.28 -4.54
N ALA A 327 -16.17 20.52 -4.70
CA ALA A 327 -16.19 21.51 -3.63
C ALA A 327 -17.63 21.84 -3.20
N ASP A 328 -18.54 22.05 -4.17
CA ASP A 328 -19.97 22.27 -3.89
C ASP A 328 -20.60 21.06 -3.18
N HIS A 329 -20.27 19.84 -3.62
CA HIS A 329 -20.74 18.62 -2.98
C HIS A 329 -20.24 18.49 -1.53
N TYR A 330 -18.98 18.83 -1.29
CA TYR A 330 -18.41 18.85 0.06
C TYR A 330 -19.16 19.84 0.94
N ASP A 331 -19.37 21.08 0.49
CA ASP A 331 -20.07 22.13 1.26
C ASP A 331 -21.52 21.75 1.60
N ALA A 332 -22.19 21.00 0.72
CA ALA A 332 -23.52 20.47 0.95
C ALA A 332 -23.57 19.25 1.90
N MET A 333 -22.45 18.53 2.08
CA MET A 333 -22.39 17.30 2.88
C MET A 333 -22.48 17.58 4.37
N THR A 334 -23.47 16.98 5.03
CA THR A 334 -23.62 17.07 6.48
C THR A 334 -22.70 16.08 7.22
N MET A 335 -22.48 16.30 8.51
CA MET A 335 -21.73 15.34 9.34
C MET A 335 -22.42 13.97 9.38
N ALA A 336 -23.76 13.94 9.37
CA ALA A 336 -24.52 12.69 9.37
C ALA A 336 -24.33 11.92 8.05
N ASP A 337 -24.25 12.61 6.92
CA ASP A 337 -23.96 12.00 5.63
C ASP A 337 -22.54 11.44 5.60
N ALA A 338 -21.57 12.20 6.11
CA ALA A 338 -20.18 11.78 6.21
C ALA A 338 -20.03 10.52 7.09
N ASP A 339 -20.68 10.49 8.26
CA ASP A 339 -20.70 9.32 9.14
C ASP A 339 -21.33 8.10 8.45
N ALA A 340 -22.40 8.29 7.68
CA ALA A 340 -23.04 7.22 6.93
C ALA A 340 -22.13 6.65 5.84
N HIS A 341 -21.38 7.50 5.13
CA HIS A 341 -20.40 7.09 4.13
C HIS A 341 -19.26 6.24 4.72
N LEU A 342 -18.82 6.55 5.95
CA LEU A 342 -17.71 5.84 6.60
C LEU A 342 -18.15 4.72 7.54
N ALA A 343 -19.44 4.44 7.65
CA ALA A 343 -19.96 3.44 8.58
C ALA A 343 -19.40 2.04 8.31
N ASP A 344 -19.07 1.72 7.06
CA ASP A 344 -18.54 0.42 6.66
C ASP A 344 -17.07 0.22 7.05
N ILE A 345 -16.25 1.26 7.04
CA ILE A 345 -14.81 1.19 7.39
C ILE A 345 -14.53 1.15 8.90
N ARG A 346 -15.47 1.62 9.73
CA ARG A 346 -15.35 1.59 11.20
C ARG A 346 -15.56 0.19 11.80
N CYS A 347 -16.14 -0.73 11.02
CA CYS A 347 -16.32 -2.12 11.44
C CYS A 347 -15.30 -3.03 10.75
N PRO A 348 -14.41 -3.70 11.51
CA PRO A 348 -13.41 -4.59 10.93
C PRO A 348 -14.03 -5.61 9.98
N MET A 349 -13.43 -5.79 8.81
CA MET A 349 -13.91 -6.72 7.78
C MET A 349 -14.22 -8.13 8.30
N PRO A 350 -13.36 -8.76 9.14
CA PRO A 350 -13.65 -10.08 9.69
C PRO A 350 -14.92 -10.10 10.55
N LEU A 351 -15.16 -9.03 11.31
CA LEU A 351 -16.37 -8.90 12.13
C LEU A 351 -17.59 -8.70 11.24
N ARG A 352 -17.51 -7.84 10.21
CA ARG A 352 -18.59 -7.65 9.23
C ARG A 352 -18.98 -8.95 8.53
N ALA A 353 -18.01 -9.72 8.05
CA ALA A 353 -18.25 -11.00 7.38
C ALA A 353 -18.95 -12.02 8.31
N LYS A 354 -18.52 -12.10 9.58
CA LYS A 354 -19.17 -12.95 10.59
C LYS A 354 -20.58 -12.47 10.91
N LEU A 355 -20.79 -11.17 11.09
CA LEU A 355 -22.10 -10.59 11.34
C LEU A 355 -23.06 -10.84 10.17
N ALA A 356 -22.60 -10.69 8.93
CA ALA A 356 -23.40 -10.99 7.73
C ALA A 356 -23.82 -12.46 7.70
N THR A 357 -22.89 -13.38 8.00
CA THR A 357 -23.17 -14.82 8.08
C THR A 357 -24.21 -15.15 9.16
N ILE A 358 -24.09 -14.55 10.35
CA ILE A 358 -25.02 -14.76 11.46
C ILE A 358 -26.41 -14.19 11.15
N ARG A 359 -26.48 -12.99 10.57
CA ARG A 359 -27.74 -12.33 10.19
C ARG A 359 -28.44 -13.07 9.05
N GLY A 360 -27.69 -13.53 8.05
CA GLY A 360 -28.23 -14.33 6.95
C GLY A 360 -28.83 -15.66 7.42
N ARG A 361 -28.25 -16.30 8.44
CA ARG A 361 -28.80 -17.52 9.06
C ARG A 361 -30.06 -17.31 9.90
N ARG A 362 -30.34 -16.08 10.35
CA ARG A 362 -31.58 -15.74 11.08
C ARG A 362 -32.74 -15.40 10.15
N ALA A 363 -32.48 -15.16 8.87
CA ALA A 363 -33.48 -14.80 7.87
C ALA A 363 -33.92 -16.00 7.00
N ALA A 364 -33.33 -17.19 7.20
CA ALA A 364 -33.65 -18.44 6.53
C ALA A 364 -34.35 -19.41 7.50
#